data_AF-A0A967LCZ8-F1
#
_entry.id   AF-A0A967LCZ8-F1
#
_cell.length_a   1.000
_cell.length_b   1.000
_cell.length_c   1.000
_cell.angle_alpha   90.00
_cell.angle_beta   90.00
_cell.angle_gamma   90.00
#
_symmetry.space_group_name_H-M   'P 1'
#
loop_
_entity.id
_entity.type
_entity.pdbx_description
1 polymer ?
#
loop_
_entity_poly.entity_id
_entity_poly.type
_entity_poly.pdbx_seq_one_letter_code
_entity_poly.pdbx_strand_id
1 'polypeptide(L)' 'DVMLLDVQLPGLDGITALGKFKEVIPDTRVVILTVFDDADKI' A
#
# COMPACT_ATOMS: atom_id res chain seq x y z
N ASP A 1 12.81 -8.25 -5.27
CA ASP A 1 11.73 -8.11 -6.29
C ASP A 1 10.56 -7.34 -5.65
N VAL A 2 9.63 -6.76 -6.40
CA VAL A 2 8.73 -5.69 -5.93
C VAL A 2 7.53 -6.20 -5.10
N MET A 3 7.01 -5.39 -4.15
CA MET A 3 5.74 -5.62 -3.43
C MET A 3 4.65 -4.64 -3.88
N LEU A 4 3.42 -5.13 -4.09
CA LEU A 4 2.22 -4.29 -4.26
C LEU A 4 1.48 -4.21 -2.93
N LEU A 5 1.10 -3.01 -2.50
CA LEU A 5 0.46 -2.77 -1.21
C LEU A 5 -0.76 -1.87 -1.36
N ASP A 6 -1.94 -2.37 -1.00
CA ASP A 6 -3.13 -1.55 -0.87
C ASP A 6 -3.05 -0.68 0.39
N VAL A 7 -3.48 0.58 0.31
CA VAL A 7 -3.65 1.45 1.48
C VAL A 7 -4.81 0.96 2.35
N GLN A 8 -5.89 0.47 1.74
CA GLN A 8 -7.10 0.02 2.42
C GLN A 8 -7.10 -1.49 2.62
N LEU A 9 -6.17 -2.01 3.42
CA LEU A 9 -6.25 -3.41 3.81
C LEU A 9 -7.36 -3.61 4.86
N PRO A 10 -8.09 -4.73 4.83
CA PRO A 10 -9.00 -5.08 5.91
C PRO A 10 -8.26 -5.26 7.24
N GLY A 11 -8.66 -4.50 8.26
CA GLY A 11 -8.19 -4.65 9.64
C GLY A 11 -6.86 -3.97 9.99
N LEU A 12 -5.99 -3.67 9.02
CA LEU A 12 -4.74 -2.93 9.24
C LEU A 12 -4.60 -1.87 8.16
N ASP A 13 -4.17 -0.67 8.52
CA ASP A 13 -3.85 0.35 7.52
C ASP A 13 -2.59 -0.03 6.73
N GLY A 14 -2.63 0.08 5.40
CA GLY A 14 -1.52 -0.29 4.51
C GLY A 14 -0.24 0.49 4.79
N ILE A 15 -0.34 1.75 5.21
CA ILE A 15 0.83 2.56 5.58
C ILE A 15 1.47 2.04 6.87
N THR A 16 0.66 1.64 7.84
CA THR A 16 1.14 0.97 9.06
C THR A 16 1.80 -0.37 8.74
N ALA A 17 1.23 -1.15 7.82
CA ALA A 17 1.81 -2.40 7.35
C ALA A 17 3.17 -2.19 6.67
N LEU A 18 3.32 -1.13 5.86
CA LEU A 18 4.59 -0.76 5.21
C LEU A 18 5.72 -0.59 6.22
N GLY A 19 5.47 0.07 7.35
CA GLY A 19 6.46 0.23 8.42
C GLY A 19 7.00 -1.12 8.90
N LYS A 20 6.10 -2.06 9.22
CA LYS A 20 6.45 -3.42 9.65
C LYS A 20 7.21 -4.20 8.57
N PHE A 21 6.82 -4.04 7.30
CA PHE A 21 7.52 -4.68 6.20
C PHE A 21 8.94 -4.14 6.05
N LYS A 22 9.16 -2.83 6.23
CA LYS A 22 10.50 -2.25 6.15
C LYS A 22 11.45 -2.69 7.26
N GLU A 23 10.94 -3.16 8.40
CA GLU A 23 11.76 -3.77 9.45
C GLU A 23 12.29 -5.16 9.03
N VAL A 24 11.51 -5.93 8.27
CA VAL A 24 11.84 -7.32 7.90
C VAL A 24 12.50 -7.40 6.51
N ILE A 25 12.05 -6.57 5.57
CA ILE A 25 12.46 -6.56 4.15
C ILE A 25 12.78 -5.13 3.66
N PRO A 26 13.79 -4.45 4.24
CA PRO A 26 14.06 -3.02 3.99
C PRO A 26 14.30 -2.68 2.52
N ASP A 27 14.95 -3.58 1.78
CA ASP A 27 15.35 -3.37 0.38
C ASP A 27 14.22 -3.60 -0.63
N THR A 28 13.06 -4.08 -0.19
CA THR A 28 11.92 -4.33 -1.07
C THR A 28 11.33 -3.01 -1.55
N ARG A 29 11.26 -2.83 -2.87
CA ARG A 29 10.56 -1.70 -3.51
C ARG A 29 9.05 -1.92 -3.40
N VAL A 30 8.31 -0.88 -3.05
CA VAL A 30 6.87 -0.98 -2.81
C VAL A 30 6.14 -0.07 -3.79
N VAL A 31 5.12 -0.62 -4.44
CA VAL A 31 4.14 0.11 -5.23
C VAL A 31 2.86 0.16 -4.41
N ILE A 32 2.36 1.37 -4.16
CA ILE A 32 1.12 1.55 -3.41
C ILE A 32 -0.05 1.58 -4.39
N LEU A 33 -1.04 0.72 -4.14
CA LEU A 33 -2.35 0.76 -4.77
C LEU A 33 -3.27 1.65 -3.92
N THR A 34 -3.85 2.67 -4.56
CA THR A 34 -4.86 3.52 -3.94
C THR A 34 -6.00 3.69 -4.92
N VAL A 35 -7.22 3.78 -4.39
CA VAL A 35 -8.39 4.13 -5.18
C VAL A 35 -8.49 5.64 -5.21
N PHE A 36 -8.36 6.22 -6.39
CA PHE A 36 -8.80 7.58 -6.65
C PHE A 36 -10.21 7.49 -7.22
N ASP A 37 -11.20 7.86 -6.40
CA ASP A 37 -12.58 7.94 -6.87
C ASP A 37 -12.73 9.23 -7.68
N ASP A 38 -12.61 9.11 -9.01
CA ASP A 38 -12.89 10.21 -9.94
C ASP A 38 -14.42 10.30 -10.06
N ALA A 39 -15.05 10.91 -9.06
CA ALA A 39 -16.51 11.02 -8.92
C ALA A 39 -17.19 11.82 -10.03
N ASP A 40 -16.43 12.33 -11.01
CA ASP A 40 -16.90 13.20 -12.10
C ASP A 40 -16.63 12.61 -13.51
N LYS A 41 -16.95 11.33 -13.72
CA LYS A 41 -17.22 10.84 -15.08
C LYS A 41 -18.71 10.96 -15.38
N ILE A 42 -19.04 12.11 -15.96
CA ILE A 42 -20.34 12.52 -16.54
C ILE A 42 -20.98 11.39 -17.37
#